data_AF-A0A1G2XS68-F1
#
_entry.id   AF-A0A1G2XS68-F1
#
_cell.length_a   1.000
_cell.length_b   1.000
_cell.length_c   1.000
_cell.angle_alpha   90.00
_cell.angle_beta   90.00
_cell.angle_gamma   90.00
#
_symmetry.space_group_name_H-M   'P 1'
#
loop_
_entity.id
_entity.type
_entity.pdbx_description
1 polymer ?
#
loop_
_entity_poly.entity_id
_entity_poly.type
_entity_poly.pdbx_seq_one_letter_code
_entity_poly.pdbx_strand_id
1 'polypeptide(L)'
;MKFKILVFGFMLIMGTTQIANASQLDFSWNSPKNYMHNKGTIAETKYIIWFYNLGNTTEKPILVPIEVFLMTDTGEKHLDTYYPDIMEHVAKLDDDYKEDKKYQYAAIAKGELASKATKHCVAMFEDVDPKAKRLDIFVTGISHFFFWRWRMIDYSYKITYEREYDNWKLIEHGMSKDSTHRAYEFESRGW
;
A
#
# COMPACT_ATOMS: atom_id res chain seq x y z
N MET A 1 -57.19 -6.26 40.52
CA MET A 1 -57.30 -5.39 39.32
C MET A 1 -56.74 -4.03 39.70
N LYS A 2 -55.75 -3.42 39.08
CA LYS A 2 -54.98 -3.68 37.85
C LYS A 2 -53.56 -3.15 38.11
N PHE A 3 -52.56 -4.01 37.94
CA PHE A 3 -51.20 -3.59 37.59
C PHE A 3 -51.28 -2.88 36.24
N LYS A 4 -50.68 -1.70 36.11
CA LYS A 4 -50.09 -1.12 34.89
C LYS A 4 -49.95 0.39 35.11
N ILE A 5 -48.70 0.86 35.20
CA ILE A 5 -48.11 2.04 34.54
C ILE A 5 -46.71 2.13 35.15
N LEU A 6 -45.77 1.35 34.62
CA LEU A 6 -44.34 1.63 34.79
C LEU A 6 -43.50 0.94 33.72
N VAL A 7 -43.91 1.00 32.45
CA VAL A 7 -43.08 0.49 31.35
C VAL A 7 -43.34 1.34 30.12
N PHE A 8 -42.88 2.59 30.10
CA PHE A 8 -42.78 3.35 28.84
C PHE A 8 -41.70 4.43 28.82
N GLY A 9 -40.83 4.49 29.84
CA GLY A 9 -39.77 5.51 29.93
C GLY A 9 -38.34 5.02 29.75
N PHE A 10 -38.11 3.71 29.57
CA PHE A 10 -36.76 3.13 29.67
C PHE A 10 -36.42 2.17 28.52
N MET A 11 -36.88 2.46 27.31
CA MET A 11 -36.68 1.60 26.13
C MET A 11 -36.19 2.37 24.90
N LEU A 12 -35.44 3.47 25.09
CA LEU A 12 -34.89 4.23 23.96
C LEU A 12 -33.43 4.70 24.16
N ILE A 13 -32.65 4.01 25.00
CA ILE A 13 -31.22 4.33 25.22
C ILE A 13 -30.31 3.12 24.93
N MET A 14 -30.86 1.95 24.61
CA MET A 14 -30.05 0.83 24.15
C MET A 14 -29.97 0.79 22.63
N GLY A 15 -28.77 1.06 22.10
CA GLY A 15 -28.34 0.37 20.90
C GLY A 15 -28.07 1.21 19.65
N THR A 16 -27.50 2.40 19.79
CA THR A 16 -26.63 2.93 18.72
C THR A 16 -25.22 3.08 19.24
N THR A 17 -24.61 1.97 19.65
CA THR A 17 -23.16 1.85 19.49
C THR A 17 -22.91 1.89 17.99
N GLN A 18 -22.76 3.10 17.45
CA GLN A 18 -22.07 3.30 16.21
C GLN A 18 -20.68 2.73 16.44
N ILE A 19 -20.47 1.47 16.06
CA ILE A 19 -19.13 0.94 15.90
C ILE A 19 -18.60 1.71 14.70
N ALA A 20 -17.95 2.84 14.99
CA ALA A 20 -17.06 3.46 14.04
C ALA A 20 -16.00 2.40 13.74
N ASN A 21 -16.18 1.67 12.65
CA ASN A 21 -15.15 0.77 12.14
C ASN A 21 -14.03 1.67 11.64
N ALA A 22 -13.12 2.05 12.54
CA ALA A 22 -11.84 2.59 12.14
C ALA A 22 -11.19 1.58 11.18
N SER A 23 -10.57 2.08 10.10
CA SER A 23 -9.82 1.21 9.19
C SER A 23 -8.84 0.38 10.02
N GLN A 24 -8.94 -0.95 9.95
CA GLN A 24 -8.08 -1.86 10.73
C GLN A 24 -6.60 -1.67 10.36
N LEU A 25 -6.36 -1.24 9.13
CA LEU A 25 -5.06 -0.91 8.58
C LEU A 25 -5.01 0.57 8.24
N ASP A 26 -4.09 1.30 8.87
CA ASP A 26 -3.68 2.64 8.49
C ASP A 26 -2.60 2.54 7.40
N PHE A 27 -2.78 3.28 6.32
CA PHE A 27 -1.90 3.23 5.16
C PHE A 27 -1.49 4.65 4.78
N SER A 28 -0.19 4.91 4.85
CA SER A 28 0.40 6.21 4.53
C SER A 28 1.62 6.03 3.63
N TRP A 29 1.96 7.05 2.86
CA TRP A 29 3.04 6.97 1.87
C TRP A 29 3.61 8.34 1.54
N ASN A 30 4.80 8.34 0.94
CA ASN A 30 5.44 9.52 0.37
C ASN A 30 5.35 9.52 -1.16
N SER A 31 5.75 10.60 -1.83
CA SER A 31 5.92 10.56 -3.28
C SER A 31 7.08 9.63 -3.66
N PRO A 32 6.97 8.86 -4.76
CA PRO A 32 8.09 8.10 -5.27
C PRO A 32 9.19 9.05 -5.74
N LYS A 33 10.45 8.59 -5.65
CA LYS A 33 11.63 9.37 -6.04
C LYS A 33 12.49 8.57 -7.02
N ASN A 34 13.18 9.31 -7.88
CA ASN A 34 14.13 8.75 -8.83
C ASN A 34 15.51 8.68 -8.19
N TYR A 35 16.18 7.55 -8.33
CA TYR A 35 17.57 7.37 -7.90
C TYR A 35 18.39 6.81 -9.06
N MET A 36 19.66 7.19 -9.11
CA MET A 36 20.62 6.63 -10.05
C MET A 36 21.69 5.90 -9.24
N HIS A 37 21.94 4.65 -9.57
CA HIS A 37 22.93 3.85 -8.89
C HIS A 37 23.82 3.14 -9.89
N ASN A 38 25.12 3.29 -9.71
CA ASN A 38 26.11 2.54 -10.45
C ASN A 38 26.42 1.24 -9.70
N LYS A 39 25.99 0.10 -10.26
CA LYS A 39 26.27 -1.26 -9.74
C LYS A 39 27.72 -1.72 -9.97
N GLY A 40 28.69 -0.80 -10.05
CA GLY A 40 30.07 -1.10 -10.45
C GLY A 40 30.24 -1.38 -11.95
N THR A 41 29.28 -0.94 -12.78
CA THR A 41 29.30 -1.07 -14.25
C THR A 41 29.49 0.31 -14.92
N ILE A 42 29.73 0.32 -16.23
CA ILE A 42 29.88 1.58 -16.99
C ILE A 42 28.55 2.35 -17.07
N ALA A 43 27.41 1.66 -17.01
CA ALA A 43 26.09 2.26 -17.05
C ALA A 43 25.51 2.46 -15.65
N GLU A 44 24.88 3.62 -15.43
CA GLU A 44 24.04 3.90 -14.26
C GLU A 44 22.66 3.30 -14.46
N THR A 45 22.18 2.57 -13.47
CA THR A 45 20.82 2.03 -13.45
C THR A 45 19.90 3.02 -12.76
N LYS A 46 18.73 3.26 -13.34
CA LYS A 46 17.71 4.14 -12.77
C LYS A 46 16.69 3.33 -11.97
N TYR A 47 16.38 3.84 -10.79
CA TYR A 47 15.38 3.29 -9.88
C TYR A 47 14.30 4.30 -9.58
N ILE A 48 13.07 3.80 -9.45
CA ILE A 48 12.00 4.51 -8.77
C ILE A 48 11.78 3.79 -7.44
N ILE A 49 11.99 4.51 -6.34
CA ILE A 49 11.81 3.98 -4.99
C ILE A 49 10.69 4.73 -4.30
N TRP A 50 9.84 3.98 -3.61
CA TRP A 50 8.63 4.48 -2.99
C TRP A 50 8.48 3.98 -1.56
N PHE A 51 8.43 4.92 -0.62
CA PHE A 51 8.29 4.61 0.81
C PHE A 51 6.82 4.68 1.25
N TYR A 52 6.40 3.68 2.00
CA TYR A 52 5.05 3.59 2.54
C TYR A 52 5.04 2.91 3.91
N ASN A 53 3.95 3.08 4.67
CA ASN A 53 3.78 2.51 5.99
C ASN A 53 2.46 1.77 6.11
N LEU A 54 2.49 0.68 6.88
CA LEU A 54 1.33 -0.13 7.24
C LEU A 54 1.20 -0.12 8.75
N GLY A 55 0.19 0.58 9.27
CA GLY A 55 -0.10 0.66 10.70
C GLY A 55 -1.30 -0.21 11.07
N ASN A 56 -1.18 -1.04 12.09
CA ASN A 56 -2.33 -1.74 12.66
C ASN A 56 -2.95 -0.87 13.74
N THR A 57 -4.18 -0.40 13.50
CA THR A 57 -4.90 0.46 14.46
C THR A 57 -5.63 -0.34 15.54
N THR A 58 -5.73 -1.66 15.38
CA THR A 58 -6.48 -2.55 16.25
C THR A 58 -5.66 -3.01 17.46
N GLU A 59 -6.35 -3.53 18.47
CA GLU A 59 -5.72 -4.11 19.67
C GLU A 59 -5.24 -5.56 19.48
N LYS A 60 -5.36 -6.12 18.27
CA LYS A 60 -5.03 -7.52 17.97
C LYS A 60 -4.10 -7.58 16.76
N PRO A 61 -3.24 -8.62 16.64
CA PRO A 61 -2.51 -8.85 15.41
C PRO A 61 -3.46 -9.05 14.22
N ILE A 62 -3.07 -8.56 13.04
CA ILE A 62 -3.80 -8.75 11.78
C ILE A 62 -2.88 -9.38 10.74
N LEU A 63 -3.46 -10.14 9.80
CA LEU A 63 -2.73 -10.64 8.64
C LEU A 63 -2.89 -9.68 7.47
N VAL A 64 -1.78 -9.23 6.89
CA VAL A 64 -1.75 -8.27 5.79
C VAL A 64 -1.24 -8.98 4.52
N PRO A 65 -2.10 -9.29 3.54
CA PRO A 65 -1.72 -9.92 2.28
C PRO A 65 -1.32 -8.86 1.23
N ILE A 66 -0.37 -7.99 1.56
CA ILE A 66 0.02 -6.88 0.69
C ILE A 66 0.84 -7.36 -0.51
N GLU A 67 0.54 -6.80 -1.67
CA GLU A 67 1.40 -6.81 -2.86
C GLU A 67 1.42 -5.41 -3.48
N VAL A 68 2.54 -5.06 -4.10
CA VAL A 68 2.75 -3.75 -4.72
C VAL A 68 3.30 -3.93 -6.14
N PHE A 69 2.76 -3.17 -7.07
CA PHE A 69 3.28 -3.10 -8.44
C PHE A 69 3.03 -1.72 -9.03
N LEU A 70 3.80 -1.39 -10.05
CA LEU A 70 3.77 -0.13 -10.78
C LEU A 70 3.32 -0.39 -12.22
N MET A 71 2.43 0.45 -12.74
CA MET A 71 2.14 0.54 -14.17
C MET A 71 2.46 1.93 -14.68
N THR A 72 2.93 2.03 -15.92
CA THR A 72 3.23 3.30 -16.59
C THR A 72 2.21 3.61 -17.68
N ASP A 73 2.16 4.86 -18.14
CA ASP A 73 1.43 5.24 -19.36
C ASP A 73 2.00 4.64 -20.64
N THR A 74 3.23 4.11 -20.60
CA THR A 74 3.85 3.36 -21.71
C THR A 74 3.34 1.92 -21.80
N GLY A 75 2.53 1.49 -20.82
CA GLY A 75 1.94 0.15 -20.77
C GLY A 75 2.85 -0.89 -20.11
N GLU A 76 4.00 -0.48 -19.58
CA GLU A 76 4.89 -1.36 -18.82
C GLU A 76 4.33 -1.62 -17.43
N LYS A 77 4.57 -2.84 -16.93
CA LYS A 77 4.25 -3.26 -15.56
C LYS A 77 5.52 -3.73 -14.87
N HIS A 78 5.76 -3.18 -13.68
CA HIS A 78 6.93 -3.45 -12.86
C HIS A 78 6.50 -3.98 -11.50
N LEU A 79 7.06 -5.10 -11.06
CA LEU A 79 6.78 -5.67 -9.74
C LEU A 79 7.73 -5.08 -8.69
N ASP A 80 7.24 -4.92 -7.47
CA ASP A 80 8.12 -4.57 -6.35
C ASP A 80 9.21 -5.64 -6.18
N THR A 81 10.45 -5.21 -6.33
CA THR A 81 11.64 -6.06 -6.18
C THR A 81 12.62 -5.38 -5.24
N TYR A 82 13.18 -6.12 -4.28
CA TYR A 82 14.12 -5.56 -3.32
C TYR A 82 15.56 -5.60 -3.83
N TYR A 83 16.17 -4.44 -3.98
CA TYR A 83 17.57 -4.29 -4.38
C TYR A 83 18.38 -3.78 -3.18
N PRO A 84 19.14 -4.63 -2.48
CA PRO A 84 19.88 -4.20 -1.28
C PRO A 84 20.97 -3.17 -1.59
N ASP A 85 21.65 -3.29 -2.73
CA ASP A 85 22.81 -2.47 -3.09
C ASP A 85 22.49 -0.98 -3.19
N ILE A 86 21.29 -0.63 -3.66
CA ILE A 86 20.86 0.78 -3.74
C ILE A 86 20.42 1.34 -2.39
N MET A 87 20.04 0.51 -1.42
CA MET A 87 19.55 1.02 -0.13
C MET A 87 20.61 1.75 0.67
N GLU A 88 21.88 1.34 0.57
CA GLU A 88 23.00 2.09 1.16
C GLU A 88 23.18 3.46 0.51
N HIS A 89 22.87 3.58 -0.78
CA HIS A 89 22.93 4.85 -1.50
C HIS A 89 21.76 5.76 -1.12
N VAL A 90 20.55 5.21 -1.05
CA VAL A 90 19.34 5.92 -0.61
C VAL A 90 19.50 6.45 0.82
N ALA A 91 20.06 5.65 1.73
CA ALA A 91 20.29 6.05 3.11
C ALA A 91 21.16 7.32 3.26
N LYS A 92 22.01 7.61 2.28
CA LYS A 92 22.89 8.79 2.28
C LYS A 92 22.25 10.02 1.63
N LEU A 93 21.28 9.82 0.74
CA LEU A 93 20.74 10.88 -0.11
C LEU A 93 19.34 11.33 0.27
N ASP A 94 18.58 10.51 0.99
CA ASP A 94 17.17 10.73 1.16
C ASP A 94 16.74 11.03 2.60
N ASP A 95 16.14 12.19 2.81
CA ASP A 95 15.59 12.60 4.10
C ASP A 95 14.38 11.75 4.56
N ASP A 96 13.67 11.10 3.63
CA ASP A 96 12.57 10.19 3.96
C ASP A 96 13.08 8.84 4.47
N TYR A 97 14.34 8.51 4.18
CA TYR A 97 15.01 7.36 4.79
C TYR A 97 15.41 7.70 6.21
N LYS A 98 14.91 6.92 7.17
CA LYS A 98 15.20 7.08 8.58
C LYS A 98 16.06 5.91 9.05
N GLU A 99 17.31 6.19 9.45
CA GLU A 99 18.27 5.15 9.88
C GLU A 99 17.76 4.30 11.06
N ASP A 100 16.90 4.86 11.93
CA ASP A 100 16.28 4.12 13.04
C ASP A 100 15.17 3.16 12.59
N LYS A 101 14.76 3.20 11.31
CA LYS A 101 13.68 2.40 10.76
C LYS A 101 14.22 1.25 9.91
N LYS A 102 13.69 0.06 10.18
CA LYS A 102 13.89 -1.10 9.33
C LYS A 102 12.84 -1.12 8.21
N TYR A 103 13.24 -0.74 7.00
CA TYR A 103 12.38 -0.81 5.82
C TYR A 103 12.28 -2.24 5.28
N GLN A 104 11.08 -2.64 4.89
CA GLN A 104 10.75 -3.98 4.36
C GLN A 104 10.02 -3.85 3.02
N TYR A 105 10.37 -4.68 2.04
CA TYR A 105 9.60 -4.74 0.78
C TYR A 105 8.35 -5.62 0.92
N ALA A 106 7.45 -5.57 -0.06
CA ALA A 106 6.10 -6.14 0.06
C ALA A 106 6.11 -7.63 0.44
N ALA A 107 7.00 -8.45 -0.13
CA ALA A 107 7.01 -9.90 0.15
C ALA A 107 7.39 -10.23 1.60
N ILE A 108 8.17 -9.37 2.28
CA ILE A 108 8.52 -9.52 3.70
C ILE A 108 7.50 -8.82 4.60
N ALA A 109 6.95 -7.69 4.14
CA ALA A 109 5.91 -6.97 4.86
C ALA A 109 4.60 -7.79 4.93
N LYS A 110 4.33 -8.64 3.94
CA LYS A 110 3.25 -9.61 3.91
C LYS A 110 3.28 -10.53 5.15
N GLY A 111 2.11 -10.77 5.73
CA GLY A 111 1.94 -11.63 6.90
C GLY A 111 1.48 -10.85 8.12
N GLU A 112 1.85 -11.32 9.31
CA GLU A 112 1.35 -10.76 10.57
C GLU A 112 1.88 -9.34 10.83
N LEU A 113 0.98 -8.45 11.22
CA LEU A 113 1.25 -7.12 11.73
C LEU A 113 0.71 -7.03 13.15
N ALA A 114 1.62 -6.91 14.12
CA ALA A 114 1.29 -6.89 15.53
C ALA A 114 0.32 -5.75 15.90
N SER A 115 -0.38 -5.92 17.02
CA SER A 115 -1.28 -4.90 17.59
C SER A 115 -0.53 -3.56 17.76
N LYS A 116 -1.16 -2.45 17.33
CA LYS A 116 -0.61 -1.08 17.43
C LYS A 116 0.78 -0.87 16.81
N ALA A 117 1.23 -1.78 15.95
CA ALA A 117 2.54 -1.70 15.31
C ALA A 117 2.46 -1.06 13.93
N THR A 118 3.57 -0.43 13.51
CA THR A 118 3.75 0.10 12.17
C THR A 118 4.92 -0.61 11.50
N LYS A 119 4.69 -1.16 10.30
CA LYS A 119 5.76 -1.61 9.40
C LYS A 119 6.12 -0.47 8.44
N HIS A 120 7.41 -0.13 8.43
CA HIS A 120 7.97 0.78 7.45
C HIS A 120 8.37 -0.03 6.22
N CYS A 121 7.91 0.40 5.06
CA CYS A 121 8.03 -0.36 3.84
C CYS A 121 8.64 0.45 2.70
N VAL A 122 9.20 -0.26 1.74
CA VAL A 122 9.80 0.32 0.54
C VAL A 122 9.45 -0.56 -0.66
N ALA A 123 8.97 0.05 -1.74
CA ALA A 123 8.86 -0.61 -3.03
C ALA A 123 9.90 -0.05 -3.99
N MET A 124 10.51 -0.91 -4.80
CA MET A 124 11.52 -0.47 -5.78
C MET A 124 11.23 -1.04 -7.16
N PHE A 125 11.42 -0.18 -8.15
CA PHE A 125 11.21 -0.49 -9.57
C PHE A 125 12.47 -0.08 -10.33
N GLU A 126 13.12 -1.06 -10.96
CA GLU A 126 14.31 -0.89 -11.81
C GLU A 126 13.87 -0.67 -13.27
N ASP A 127 14.63 0.10 -14.04
CA ASP A 127 14.48 0.22 -15.50
C ASP A 127 13.08 0.65 -16.00
N VAL A 128 12.40 1.51 -15.25
CA VAL A 128 11.15 2.14 -15.69
C VAL A 128 11.43 3.09 -16.87
N ASP A 129 10.65 2.98 -17.96
CA ASP A 129 10.84 3.80 -19.18
C ASP A 129 11.04 5.29 -18.84
N PRO A 130 12.18 5.91 -19.22
CA PRO A 130 12.46 7.31 -18.95
C PRO A 130 11.48 8.29 -19.63
N LYS A 131 10.71 7.83 -20.63
CA LYS A 131 9.65 8.61 -21.29
C LYS A 131 8.31 8.54 -20.57
N ALA A 132 8.16 7.66 -19.56
CA ALA A 132 6.94 7.58 -18.76
C ALA A 132 6.63 8.95 -18.15
N LYS A 133 5.40 9.41 -18.36
CA LYS A 133 4.89 10.66 -17.80
C LYS A 133 3.93 10.41 -16.66
N ARG A 134 3.42 9.19 -16.53
CA ARG A 134 2.50 8.81 -15.47
C ARG A 134 2.89 7.48 -14.86
N LEU A 135 2.79 7.42 -13.54
CA LEU A 135 2.95 6.22 -12.73
C LEU A 135 1.66 5.93 -12.00
N ASP A 136 1.15 4.72 -12.16
CA ASP A 136 0.07 4.19 -11.35
C ASP A 136 0.66 3.12 -10.42
N ILE A 137 0.81 3.45 -9.14
CA ILE A 137 1.22 2.48 -8.12
C ILE A 137 -0.03 1.83 -7.56
N PHE A 138 -0.05 0.50 -7.55
CA PHE A 138 -1.16 -0.29 -7.03
C PHE A 138 -0.72 -1.04 -5.80
N VAL A 139 -1.56 -0.97 -4.76
CA VAL A 139 -1.37 -1.70 -3.51
C VAL A 139 -2.59 -2.58 -3.27
N THR A 140 -2.37 -3.88 -3.18
CA THR A 140 -3.41 -4.86 -2.85
C THR A 140 -3.39 -5.19 -1.36
N GLY A 141 -4.42 -5.89 -0.87
CA GLY A 141 -4.44 -6.40 0.50
C GLY A 141 -4.65 -5.36 1.62
N ILE A 142 -4.82 -4.07 1.29
CA ILE A 142 -5.11 -3.01 2.27
C ILE A 142 -6.60 -2.81 2.56
N SER A 143 -7.48 -3.27 1.65
CA SER A 143 -8.92 -3.31 1.88
C SER A 143 -9.30 -4.70 2.35
N HIS A 144 -9.95 -4.81 3.51
CA HIS A 144 -10.69 -6.02 3.84
C HIS A 144 -11.81 -6.21 2.81
N PHE A 145 -11.96 -7.44 2.32
CA PHE A 145 -12.93 -7.88 1.33
C PHE A 145 -14.29 -7.17 1.46
N PHE A 146 -14.65 -6.31 0.50
CA PHE A 146 -16.02 -5.86 0.35
C PHE A 146 -16.78 -6.88 -0.50
N PHE A 147 -17.66 -7.65 0.13
CA PHE A 147 -18.66 -8.44 -0.57
C PHE A 147 -19.66 -7.51 -1.27
N TRP A 148 -19.37 -7.12 -2.52
CA TRP A 148 -20.34 -6.42 -3.37
C TRP A 148 -20.97 -7.42 -4.35
N ARG A 149 -22.29 -7.66 -4.24
CA ARG A 149 -23.08 -8.50 -5.16
C ARG A 149 -22.42 -9.86 -5.51
N TRP A 150 -21.97 -10.61 -4.50
CA TRP A 150 -21.52 -12.01 -4.66
C TRP A 150 -20.29 -12.22 -5.56
N ARG A 151 -19.55 -11.16 -5.92
CA ARG A 151 -18.23 -11.26 -6.58
C ARG A 151 -17.17 -10.73 -5.63
N MET A 152 -16.11 -11.50 -5.41
CA MET A 152 -14.86 -10.92 -4.90
C MET A 152 -14.34 -9.97 -5.98
N ILE A 153 -14.33 -8.67 -5.70
CA ILE A 153 -13.59 -7.68 -6.47
C ILE A 153 -12.37 -7.39 -5.61
N ASP A 154 -11.17 -7.76 -6.08
CA ASP A 154 -9.95 -7.33 -5.42
C ASP A 154 -9.80 -5.86 -5.73
N TYR A 155 -10.14 -5.04 -4.75
CA TYR A 155 -9.91 -3.61 -4.83
C TYR A 155 -8.44 -3.38 -4.52
N SER A 156 -7.66 -3.04 -5.54
CA SER A 156 -6.35 -2.43 -5.34
C SER A 156 -6.53 -0.95 -5.04
N TYR A 157 -5.77 -0.43 -4.09
CA TYR A 157 -5.63 1.01 -3.92
C TYR A 157 -4.67 1.52 -4.98
N LYS A 158 -5.15 2.40 -5.86
CA LYS A 158 -4.36 3.00 -6.92
C LYS A 158 -3.93 4.40 -6.49
N ILE A 159 -2.67 4.73 -6.72
CA ILE A 159 -2.09 6.03 -6.49
C ILE A 159 -1.45 6.47 -7.81
N THR A 160 -1.98 7.52 -8.40
CA THR A 160 -1.54 8.04 -9.69
C THR A 160 -0.65 9.26 -9.48
N TYR A 161 0.53 9.21 -10.08
CA TYR A 161 1.48 10.32 -10.14
C TYR A 161 1.71 10.75 -11.59
N GLU A 162 1.95 12.04 -11.78
CA GLU A 162 2.42 12.60 -13.05
C GLU A 162 3.80 13.20 -12.88
N ARG A 163 4.62 13.10 -13.92
CA ARG A 163 5.98 13.61 -13.92
C ARG A 163 5.98 15.13 -14.06
N GLU A 164 6.55 15.81 -13.07
CA GLU A 164 6.81 17.25 -13.10
C GLU A 164 8.33 17.47 -12.95
N TYR A 165 9.00 17.73 -14.07
CA TYR A 165 10.47 17.74 -14.18
C TYR A 165 11.08 16.40 -13.75
N ASP A 166 11.81 16.37 -12.63
CA ASP A 166 12.41 15.16 -12.04
C ASP A 166 11.63 14.60 -10.84
N ASN A 167 10.51 15.21 -10.50
CA ASN A 167 9.66 14.80 -9.37
C ASN A 167 8.36 14.16 -9.84
N TRP A 168 7.74 13.40 -8.95
CA TRP A 168 6.45 12.76 -9.15
C TRP A 168 5.38 13.47 -8.33
N LYS A 169 4.45 14.15 -9.02
CA LYS A 169 3.34 14.89 -8.41
C LYS A 169 2.12 14.00 -8.29
N LEU A 170 1.57 13.92 -7.09
CA LEU A 170 0.33 13.20 -6.84
C LEU A 170 -0.83 13.87 -7.58
N ILE A 171 -1.55 13.08 -8.39
CA ILE A 171 -2.73 13.54 -9.14
C ILE A 171 -4.01 13.04 -8.49
N GLU A 172 -4.08 11.73 -8.23
CA GLU A 172 -5.26 11.10 -7.64
C GLU A 172 -4.83 9.86 -6.85
N HIS A 173 -5.65 9.48 -5.88
CA HIS A 173 -5.50 8.21 -5.18
C HIS A 173 -6.85 7.72 -4.69
N GLY A 174 -7.03 6.40 -4.62
CA GLY A 174 -8.26 5.81 -4.12
C GLY A 174 -8.41 4.33 -4.46
N MET A 175 -9.50 3.75 -3.97
CA MET A 175 -9.84 2.36 -4.29
C MET A 175 -10.21 2.24 -5.76
N SER A 176 -9.45 1.44 -6.50
CA SER A 176 -9.72 1.13 -7.90
C SER A 176 -10.50 -0.18 -8.01
N LYS A 177 -11.45 -0.21 -8.95
CA LYS A 177 -12.14 -1.44 -9.40
C LYS A 177 -11.33 -2.22 -10.42
N ASP A 178 -10.17 -1.70 -10.80
CA ASP A 178 -9.30 -2.33 -11.77
C ASP A 178 -8.81 -3.69 -11.24
N SER A 179 -9.07 -4.73 -12.02
CA SER A 179 -8.73 -6.12 -11.70
C SER A 179 -7.59 -6.66 -12.56
N THR A 180 -6.90 -5.80 -13.32
CA THR A 180 -5.73 -6.13 -14.15
C THR A 180 -4.61 -6.83 -13.37
N HIS A 181 -4.55 -6.63 -12.05
CA HIS A 181 -3.59 -7.31 -11.17
C HIS A 181 -3.87 -8.82 -10.98
N ARG A 182 -5.11 -9.27 -11.15
CA ARG A 182 -5.50 -10.68 -10.94
C ARG A 182 -4.91 -11.67 -11.93
N ALA A 183 -4.47 -11.22 -13.09
CA ALA A 183 -3.81 -12.10 -14.06
C ALA A 183 -2.56 -12.78 -13.45
N TYR A 184 -1.97 -12.20 -12.40
CA TYR A 184 -0.72 -12.65 -11.79
C TYR A 184 -0.84 -13.53 -10.55
N GLU A 185 -2.01 -13.59 -9.86
CA GLU A 185 -2.21 -14.56 -8.76
C GLU A 185 -2.04 -16.01 -9.25
N PHE A 186 -2.18 -16.24 -10.56
CA PHE A 186 -1.95 -17.53 -11.20
C PHE A 186 -0.46 -17.79 -11.53
N GLU A 187 0.34 -16.75 -11.78
CA GLU A 187 1.76 -16.88 -12.14
C GLU A 187 2.67 -16.97 -10.92
N SER A 188 2.34 -16.28 -9.81
CA SER A 188 3.13 -16.32 -8.57
C SER A 188 2.89 -17.55 -7.69
N ARG A 189 1.88 -18.38 -8.00
CA ARG A 189 1.57 -19.65 -7.31
C ARG A 189 2.35 -20.85 -7.85
N GLY A 190 3.24 -20.64 -8.83
CA GLY A 190 4.01 -21.68 -9.50
C GLY A 190 5.38 -22.00 -8.90
N TRP A 191 5.61 -21.76 -7.61
CA TRP A 191 6.86 -22.10 -6.90
C TRP A 191 6.56 -22.77 -5.56
#